data_AF-A0AAW3U1E4-F1
#
_entry.id   AF-A0AAW3U1E4-F1
#
_cell.length_a   1.000
_cell.length_b   1.000
_cell.length_c   1.000
_cell.angle_alpha   90.00
_cell.angle_beta   90.00
_cell.angle_gamma   90.00
#
_symmetry.space_group_name_H-M   'P 1'
#
loop_
_entity.id
_entity.type
_entity.pdbx_description
1 polymer ?
#
loop_
_entity_poly.entity_id
_entity_poly.type
_entity_poly.pdbx_seq_one_letter_code
_entity_poly.pdbx_strand_id
1 'polypeptide(L)' 'MSINFNASLGTYVALDAYGQVLAIYSPSAHGTVEEFRNEMGRAE' A
#
# COMPACT_ATOMS: atom_id res chain seq x y z
N MET A 1 6.09 7.43 6.88
CA MET A 1 5.10 6.69 6.07
C MET A 1 5.01 5.27 6.62
N SER A 2 3.81 4.74 6.83
CA SER A 2 3.59 3.38 7.31
C SER A 2 2.64 2.62 6.37
N ILE A 3 2.89 1.33 6.20
CA ILE A 3 2.08 0.45 5.34
C ILE A 3 1.39 -0.56 6.25
N ASN A 4 0.07 -0.62 6.18
CA ASN A 4 -0.74 -1.54 6.97
C ASN A 4 -1.55 -2.45 6.04
N PHE A 5 -1.60 -3.75 6.37
CA PHE A 5 -2.44 -4.70 5.67
C PHE A 5 -3.82 -4.78 6.31
N ASN A 6 -4.86 -4.50 5.53
CA ASN A 6 -6.24 -4.72 5.91
C ASN A 6 -6.67 -6.11 5.41
N ALA A 7 -6.69 -7.09 6.33
CA ALA A 7 -7.03 -8.46 6.00
C ALA A 7 -8.49 -8.65 5.55
N SER A 8 -9.43 -7.82 6.05
CA SER A 8 -10.85 -7.91 5.68
C SER A 8 -11.10 -7.51 4.22
N LEU A 9 -10.31 -6.55 3.72
CA LEU A 9 -10.39 -6.09 2.33
C LEU A 9 -9.33 -6.75 1.44
N GLY A 10 -8.37 -7.47 2.05
CA GLY A 10 -7.23 -8.02 1.35
C GLY A 10 -6.34 -6.95 0.72
N THR A 11 -6.26 -5.74 1.29
CA THR A 11 -5.54 -4.60 0.68
C THR A 11 -4.44 -4.05 1.58
N TYR A 12 -3.44 -3.43 0.98
CA TYR A 12 -2.41 -2.64 1.66
C TYR A 12 -2.78 -1.16 1.59
N VAL A 13 -2.68 -0.46 2.72
CA VAL A 13 -2.94 0.97 2.82
C VAL A 13 -1.67 1.65 3.27
N ALA A 14 -1.20 2.61 2.48
CA ALA A 14 -0.09 3.49 2.82
C ALA A 14 -0.63 4.76 3.46
N LEU A 15 -0.11 5.07 4.66
CA LEU A 15 -0.48 6.25 5.43
C LEU A 15 0.73 7.18 5.59
N ASP A 16 0.47 8.48 5.51
CA ASP A 16 1.43 9.51 5.87
C ASP A 16 1.62 9.59 7.41
N ALA A 17 2.55 10.41 7.88
CA ALA A 17 2.80 10.61 9.31
C ALA A 17 1.58 11.17 10.08
N TYR A 18 0.67 11.87 9.41
CA TYR A 18 -0.58 12.40 9.97
C TYR A 18 -1.77 11.43 9.84
N GLY A 19 -1.55 10.24 9.28
CA GLY A 19 -2.58 9.22 9.10
C GLY A 19 -3.48 9.43 7.87
N GLN A 20 -3.11 10.31 6.93
CA GLN A 20 -3.82 10.42 5.66
C GLN A 20 -3.46 9.27 4.73
N VAL A 21 -4.46 8.79 3.98
CA VAL A 21 -4.27 7.75 2.97
C VAL A 21 -3.56 8.33 1.76
N LEU A 22 -2.38 7.80 1.47
CA LEU A 22 -1.61 8.16 0.29
C LEU A 22 -1.87 7.19 -0.87
N ALA A 23 -2.02 5.90 -0.56
CA ALA A 23 -2.30 4.86 -1.55
C ALA A 23 -3.06 3.68 -0.95
N ILE A 24 -3.86 3.03 -1.79
CA ILE A 24 -4.53 1.75 -1.50
C ILE A 24 -4.14 0.78 -2.60
N TYR A 25 -3.66 -0.39 -2.21
CA TYR A 25 -3.22 -1.42 -3.13
C TYR A 25 -3.91 -2.74 -2.84
N SER A 26 -4.54 -3.31 -3.86
CA SER A 26 -5.11 -4.65 -3.80
C SER A 26 -4.22 -5.61 -4.58
N PRO A 27 -3.60 -6.62 -3.94
CA PRO A 27 -2.82 -7.65 -4.63
C PRO A 27 -3.67 -8.42 -5.66
N SER A 28 -4.99 -8.53 -5.43
CA SER A 28 -5.92 -9.10 -6.42
C SER A 28 -6.05 -8.28 -7.71
N ALA A 29 -5.71 -7.00 -7.70
CA ALA A 29 -5.84 -6.10 -8.84
C ALA A 29 -4.49 -5.75 -9.49
N HIS A 30 -3.39 -5.80 -8.74
CA HIS A 30 -2.11 -5.23 -9.17
C HIS A 30 -0.87 -6.12 -8.91
N GLY A 31 -1.05 -7.40 -8.58
CA GLY A 31 0.07 -8.35 -8.47
C GLY A 31 0.59 -8.55 -7.04
N THR A 32 1.89 -8.78 -6.88
CA THR A 32 2.49 -9.17 -5.59
C THR A 32 2.86 -7.98 -4.71
N VAL A 33 2.97 -8.21 -3.40
CA VAL A 33 3.37 -7.19 -2.40
C VAL A 33 4.75 -6.57 -2.69
N GLU A 34 5.65 -7.32 -3.32
CA GLU A 34 6.97 -6.83 -3.71
C GLU A 34 6.87 -5.78 -4.81
N GLU A 35 5.98 -5.96 -5.78
CA GLU A 35 5.72 -4.97 -6.83
C GLU A 35 5.13 -3.69 -6.23
N PHE A 36 4.22 -3.80 -5.26
CA PHE A 36 3.71 -2.64 -4.53
C PHE A 36 4.82 -1.86 -3.82
N ARG A 37 5.72 -2.55 -3.13
CA ARG A 37 6.85 -1.89 -2.46
C ARG A 37 7.77 -1.19 -3.45
N ASN A 38 7.98 -1.77 -4.63
CA ASN A 38 8.77 -1.16 -5.69
C ASN A 38 8.07 0.08 -6.28
N GLU A 39 6.76 0.03 -6.53
CA GLU A 39 5.97 1.18 -7.01
C GLU A 39 5.96 2.33 -5.99
N MET A 40 5.75 2.02 -4.70
CA MET A 40 5.78 3.02 -3.62
C MET A 40 7.18 3.61 -3.41
N GLY A 41 8.23 2.79 -3.49
CA GLY A 41 9.63 3.26 -3.38
C GLY A 41 10.10 4.08 -4.59
N ARG A 42 9.40 3.99 -5.73
CA ARG A 42 9.63 4.85 -6.91
C ARG A 42 8.86 6.17 -6.86
N ALA A 43 7.90 6.32 -5.95
CA ALA A 43 7.13 7.55 -5.76
C ALA A 43 7.84 8.59 -4.89
N GLU A 44 9.11 8.34 -4.50
CA GLU A 44 10.00 9.28 -3.82
C GLU A 44 10.85 10.12 -4.79
#